data_AF-Q0RC12-F1
#
_entry.id   AF-Q0RC12-F1
#
_cell.length_a   1.000
_cell.length_b   1.000
_cell.length_c   1.000
_cell.angle_alpha   90.00
_cell.angle_beta   90.00
_cell.angle_gamma   90.00
#
_symmetry.space_group_name_H-M   'P 1'
#
loop_
_entity.id
_entity.type
_entity.pdbx_description
1 polymer ?
#
loop_
_entity_poly.entity_id
_entity_poly.type
_entity_poly.pdbx_seq_one_letter_code
_entity_poly.pdbx_strand_id
1 'polypeptide(L)'
;MTAARLTHVDEHGAARMVDVTAKDVTARTASATGLLRVTPEVVGLLRGTGVPKGDALGTARIAGIMGAKRTPDLVPLCHPIAISGVTVDLTVRDDGVEITATVRTADRTGVEMEALTAVTVAGLTLHDMVKAVDPGAELTGVRVLAKTGGRHGDWRAGPSREVVPTTPTGPAEAAEAAGPAEAAGTAEAAGPAGAVR
;
A
#
# COMPACT_ATOMS: atom_id res chain seq x y z
N MET A 1 29.79 -3.66 -12.92
CA MET A 1 28.58 -4.02 -12.16
C MET A 1 27.38 -3.69 -13.02
N THR A 2 26.76 -4.69 -13.64
CA THR A 2 25.63 -4.51 -14.56
C THR A 2 24.42 -4.09 -13.74
N ALA A 3 23.87 -2.91 -14.01
CA ALA A 3 22.64 -2.44 -13.38
C ALA A 3 21.54 -3.48 -13.60
N ALA A 4 20.93 -3.97 -12.52
CA ALA A 4 19.82 -4.91 -12.61
C ALA A 4 18.68 -4.24 -13.39
N ARG A 5 18.37 -4.76 -14.59
CA ARG A 5 17.32 -4.22 -15.47
C ARG A 5 15.98 -4.28 -14.72
N LEU A 6 15.38 -3.12 -14.45
CA LEU A 6 14.07 -3.03 -13.80
C LEU A 6 13.02 -3.71 -14.69
N THR A 7 12.27 -4.68 -14.16
CA THR A 7 11.34 -5.49 -14.97
C THR A 7 10.05 -4.75 -15.32
N HIS A 8 9.68 -3.72 -14.55
CA HIS A 8 8.43 -2.96 -14.72
C HIS A 8 8.57 -1.73 -15.62
N VAL A 9 9.72 -1.58 -16.27
CA VAL A 9 10.04 -0.45 -17.14
C VAL A 9 10.38 -0.99 -18.52
N ASP A 10 9.91 -0.34 -19.57
CA ASP A 10 10.26 -0.65 -20.95
C ASP A 10 11.60 0.00 -21.36
N GLU A 11 11.95 -0.10 -22.64
CA GLU A 11 13.22 0.43 -23.17
C GLU A 11 13.24 1.97 -23.24
N HIS A 12 12.09 2.62 -23.06
CA HIS A 12 11.89 4.07 -23.10
C HIS A 12 11.63 4.67 -21.71
N GLY A 13 11.63 3.87 -20.64
CA GLY A 13 11.33 4.35 -19.29
C GLY A 13 9.86 4.28 -18.89
N ALA A 14 8.97 3.76 -19.75
CA ALA A 14 7.54 3.68 -19.48
C ALA A 14 7.19 2.46 -18.61
N ALA A 15 6.21 2.65 -17.72
CA ALA A 15 5.68 1.59 -16.87
C ALA A 15 5.03 0.48 -17.72
N ARG A 16 5.40 -0.77 -17.47
CA ARG A 16 4.78 -1.94 -18.11
C ARG A 16 4.56 -3.09 -17.13
N MET A 17 3.43 -3.78 -17.30
CA MET A 17 3.20 -5.06 -16.64
C MET A 17 4.10 -6.12 -17.29
N VAL A 18 4.77 -6.92 -16.46
CA VAL A 18 5.70 -7.96 -16.93
C VAL A 18 4.92 -9.09 -17.60
N ASP A 19 5.27 -9.48 -18.83
CA ASP A 19 4.69 -10.69 -19.43
C ASP A 19 5.16 -11.94 -18.66
N VAL A 20 4.20 -12.74 -18.19
CA VAL A 20 4.44 -13.98 -17.44
C VAL A 20 3.99 -15.22 -18.19
N THR A 21 3.54 -15.12 -19.45
CA THR A 21 2.92 -16.21 -20.22
C THR A 21 3.78 -17.47 -20.28
N ALA A 22 5.10 -17.31 -20.47
CA ALA A 22 6.05 -18.41 -20.56
C ALA A 22 6.52 -18.99 -19.20
N LYS A 23 6.00 -18.47 -18.07
CA LYS A 23 6.30 -19.00 -16.74
C LYS A 23 5.33 -20.11 -16.37
N ASP A 24 5.83 -21.11 -15.65
CA ASP A 24 5.01 -22.20 -15.12
C ASP A 24 4.04 -21.72 -14.02
N VAL A 25 2.88 -22.35 -13.99
CA VAL A 25 1.93 -22.23 -12.88
C VAL A 25 2.44 -23.08 -11.72
N THR A 26 2.64 -22.47 -10.56
CA THR A 26 3.13 -23.16 -9.35
C THR A 26 2.34 -22.71 -8.12
N ALA A 27 2.25 -23.56 -7.10
CA ALA A 27 1.74 -23.14 -5.80
C ALA A 27 2.62 -22.02 -5.21
N ARG A 28 1.99 -20.96 -4.71
CA ARG A 28 2.67 -19.78 -4.16
C ARG A 28 1.96 -19.31 -2.91
N THR A 29 2.75 -18.88 -1.93
CA THR A 29 2.25 -18.28 -0.69
C THR A 29 3.04 -17.02 -0.40
N ALA A 30 2.37 -16.00 0.13
CA ALA A 30 3.04 -14.87 0.75
C ALA A 30 2.35 -14.53 2.08
N SER A 31 3.14 -14.10 3.05
CA SER A 31 2.67 -13.57 4.33
C SER A 31 3.22 -12.17 4.54
N ALA A 32 2.42 -11.28 5.10
CA ALA A 32 2.78 -9.91 5.42
C ALA A 32 2.27 -9.57 6.83
N THR A 33 2.89 -8.55 7.43
CA THR A 33 2.48 -8.02 8.73
C THR A 33 2.44 -6.50 8.71
N GLY A 34 1.76 -5.91 9.70
CA GLY A 34 1.76 -4.49 10.04
C GLY A 34 1.24 -4.31 11.48
N LEU A 35 1.47 -3.14 12.06
CA LEU A 35 1.02 -2.78 13.40
C LEU A 35 0.27 -1.45 13.34
N LEU A 36 -1.02 -1.45 13.69
CA LEU A 36 -1.73 -0.21 13.98
C LEU A 36 -1.45 0.17 15.44
N ARG A 37 -0.58 1.16 15.63
CA ARG A 37 -0.32 1.75 16.95
C ARG A 37 -1.49 2.61 17.35
N VAL A 38 -1.95 2.43 18.58
CA VAL A 38 -3.08 3.16 19.16
C VAL A 38 -2.84 3.46 20.64
N THR A 39 -3.65 4.34 21.21
CA THR A 39 -3.61 4.62 22.65
C THR A 39 -4.01 3.40 23.52
N PRO A 40 -3.58 3.36 24.80
CA PRO A 40 -4.02 2.34 25.75
C PRO A 40 -5.54 2.29 25.96
N GLU A 41 -6.24 3.42 25.78
CA GLU A 41 -7.70 3.48 25.84
C GLU A 41 -8.33 2.63 24.73
N VAL A 42 -7.86 2.77 23.48
CA VAL A 42 -8.33 1.94 22.36
C VAL A 42 -8.00 0.47 22.59
N VAL A 43 -6.81 0.15 23.11
CA VAL A 43 -6.45 -1.24 23.48
C VAL A 43 -7.44 -1.80 24.51
N GLY A 44 -7.79 -1.01 25.52
CA GLY A 44 -8.78 -1.37 26.53
C GLY A 44 -10.15 -1.66 25.92
N LEU A 45 -10.62 -0.79 25.02
CA LEU A 45 -11.89 -0.98 24.30
C LEU A 45 -11.88 -2.25 23.44
N LEU A 46 -10.80 -2.49 22.70
CA LEU A 46 -10.67 -3.66 21.80
C LEU A 46 -10.58 -4.99 22.56
N ARG A 47 -10.08 -5.01 23.79
CA ARG A 47 -10.06 -6.20 24.66
C ARG A 47 -11.36 -6.40 25.45
N GLY A 48 -12.09 -5.31 25.70
CA GLY A 48 -13.27 -5.27 26.55
C GLY A 48 -14.57 -5.19 25.74
N THR A 49 -15.28 -4.08 25.92
CA THR A 49 -16.67 -3.89 25.45
C THR A 49 -16.80 -3.66 23.94
N GLY A 50 -15.70 -3.46 23.22
CA GLY A 50 -15.70 -3.02 21.83
C GLY A 50 -15.74 -1.50 21.68
N VAL A 51 -15.68 -1.03 20.42
CA VAL A 51 -15.70 0.41 20.08
C VAL A 51 -17.12 0.86 19.70
N PRO A 52 -17.44 2.17 19.75
CA PRO A 52 -18.79 2.67 19.43
C PRO A 52 -19.33 2.26 18.06
N LYS A 53 -18.43 1.98 17.10
CA LYS A 53 -18.75 1.59 15.74
C LYS A 53 -19.04 0.08 15.55
N GLY A 54 -18.96 -0.72 16.61
CA GLY A 54 -19.21 -2.16 16.57
C GLY A 54 -17.93 -3.00 16.55
N ASP A 55 -17.98 -4.16 15.89
CA ASP A 55 -16.87 -5.13 15.87
C ASP A 55 -15.72 -4.68 14.95
N ALA A 56 -14.80 -3.87 15.50
CA ALA A 56 -13.64 -3.38 14.77
C ALA A 56 -12.75 -4.50 14.20
N LEU A 57 -12.52 -5.57 14.97
CA LEU A 57 -11.63 -6.66 14.56
C LEU A 57 -12.27 -7.51 13.46
N GLY A 58 -13.55 -7.86 13.61
CA GLY A 58 -14.31 -8.58 12.58
C GLY A 58 -14.40 -7.79 11.28
N THR A 59 -14.75 -6.49 11.35
CA THR A 59 -14.82 -5.62 10.18
C THR A 59 -13.46 -5.49 9.49
N ALA A 60 -12.38 -5.27 10.23
CA ALA A 60 -11.03 -5.18 9.67
C ALA A 60 -10.57 -6.47 9.00
N ARG A 61 -10.92 -7.63 9.56
CA ARG A 61 -10.61 -8.94 8.98
C ARG A 61 -11.26 -9.11 7.61
N ILE A 62 -12.55 -8.80 7.51
CA ILE A 62 -13.30 -8.86 6.25
C ILE A 62 -12.71 -7.86 5.25
N ALA A 63 -12.42 -6.64 5.69
CA ALA A 63 -11.82 -5.61 4.84
C ALA A 63 -10.45 -6.06 4.28
N GLY A 64 -9.59 -6.67 5.09
CA GLY A 64 -8.31 -7.22 4.62
C GLY A 64 -8.49 -8.32 3.56
N ILE A 65 -9.45 -9.23 3.76
CA ILE A 65 -9.79 -10.28 2.77
C ILE A 65 -10.30 -9.66 1.46
N MET A 66 -11.13 -8.61 1.56
CA MET A 66 -11.60 -7.88 0.39
C MET A 66 -10.46 -7.14 -0.31
N GLY A 67 -9.56 -6.51 0.45
CA GLY A 67 -8.38 -5.82 -0.06
C GLY A 67 -7.49 -6.75 -0.88
N ALA A 68 -7.20 -7.96 -0.37
CA ALA A 68 -6.43 -8.96 -1.11
C ALA A 68 -7.03 -9.24 -2.51
N LYS A 69 -8.35 -9.43 -2.60
CA LYS A 69 -9.07 -9.70 -3.86
C LYS A 69 -9.09 -8.51 -4.82
N ARG A 70 -8.88 -7.30 -4.31
CA ARG A 70 -8.91 -6.04 -5.07
C ARG A 70 -7.52 -5.52 -5.41
N THR A 71 -6.46 -6.22 -5.04
CA THR A 71 -5.07 -5.83 -5.31
C THR A 71 -4.81 -5.40 -6.77
N PRO A 72 -5.24 -6.14 -7.82
CA PRO A 72 -4.98 -5.71 -9.20
C PRO A 72 -5.76 -4.44 -9.60
N ASP A 73 -6.84 -4.11 -8.90
CA ASP A 73 -7.60 -2.86 -9.12
C ASP A 73 -6.89 -1.65 -8.47
N LEU A 74 -6.04 -1.90 -7.47
CA LEU A 74 -5.40 -0.87 -6.64
C LEU A 74 -3.93 -0.63 -6.99
N VAL A 75 -3.20 -1.69 -7.37
CA VAL A 75 -1.78 -1.63 -7.70
C VAL A 75 -1.60 -1.76 -9.22
N PRO A 76 -1.28 -0.68 -9.96
CA PRO A 76 -1.50 -0.59 -11.41
C PRO A 76 -0.85 -1.68 -12.29
N LEU A 77 0.28 -2.25 -11.85
CA LEU A 77 1.04 -3.24 -12.63
C LEU A 77 0.96 -4.66 -12.04
N CYS A 78 0.11 -4.88 -11.03
CA CYS A 78 -0.16 -6.24 -10.55
C CYS A 78 -0.99 -7.01 -11.56
N HIS A 79 -0.61 -8.25 -11.80
CA HIS A 79 -1.44 -9.17 -12.57
C HIS A 79 -2.74 -9.47 -11.81
N PRO A 80 -3.87 -9.64 -12.52
CA PRO A 80 -5.01 -10.33 -11.94
C PRO A 80 -4.62 -11.78 -11.62
N ILE A 81 -4.71 -12.17 -10.35
CA ILE A 81 -4.35 -13.51 -9.86
C ILE A 81 -5.58 -14.18 -9.25
N ALA A 82 -5.80 -15.45 -9.59
CA ALA A 82 -6.84 -16.25 -8.96
C ALA A 82 -6.37 -16.70 -7.57
N ILE A 83 -6.62 -15.89 -6.54
CA ILE A 83 -6.27 -16.25 -5.16
C ILE A 83 -7.13 -17.43 -4.68
N SER A 84 -6.49 -18.42 -4.06
CA SER A 84 -7.14 -19.65 -3.59
C SER A 84 -7.43 -19.63 -2.09
N GLY A 85 -6.77 -18.75 -1.33
CA GLY A 85 -7.02 -18.59 0.09
C GLY A 85 -6.40 -17.32 0.66
N VAL A 86 -7.09 -16.70 1.61
CA VAL A 86 -6.63 -15.54 2.37
C VAL A 86 -6.96 -15.78 3.84
N THR A 87 -5.97 -15.63 4.71
CA THR A 87 -6.18 -15.49 6.15
C THR A 87 -5.70 -14.11 6.58
N VAL A 88 -6.44 -13.48 7.49
CA VAL A 88 -6.07 -12.21 8.12
C VAL A 88 -6.27 -12.41 9.61
N ASP A 89 -5.19 -12.32 10.37
CA ASP A 89 -5.13 -12.50 11.82
C ASP A 89 -4.84 -11.16 12.49
N LEU A 90 -5.56 -10.90 13.58
CA LEU A 90 -5.53 -9.63 14.30
C LEU A 90 -5.28 -9.94 15.78
N THR A 91 -4.17 -9.45 16.30
CA THR A 91 -3.74 -9.68 17.68
C THR A 91 -3.63 -8.35 18.42
N VAL A 92 -4.42 -8.18 19.47
CA VAL A 92 -4.39 -6.96 20.29
C VAL A 92 -3.24 -7.02 21.30
N ARG A 93 -2.23 -6.20 21.07
CA ARG A 93 -1.05 -5.98 21.92
C ARG A 93 -1.25 -4.75 22.80
N ASP A 94 -0.33 -4.53 23.74
CA ASP A 94 -0.35 -3.35 24.60
C ASP A 94 -0.05 -2.06 23.84
N ASP A 95 0.68 -2.16 22.72
CA ASP A 95 1.06 -1.06 21.85
C ASP A 95 0.23 -0.95 20.56
N GLY A 96 -0.83 -1.76 20.44
CA GLY A 96 -1.81 -1.64 19.36
C GLY A 96 -2.30 -2.97 18.79
N VAL A 97 -2.64 -3.00 17.50
CA VAL A 97 -3.14 -4.23 16.84
C VAL A 97 -2.15 -4.70 15.80
N GLU A 98 -1.55 -5.87 16.04
CA GLU A 98 -0.74 -6.57 15.05
C GLU A 98 -1.65 -7.28 14.05
N ILE A 99 -1.38 -7.03 12.77
CA ILE A 99 -2.14 -7.54 11.64
C ILE A 99 -1.21 -8.45 10.87
N THR A 100 -1.60 -9.70 10.65
CA THR A 100 -0.85 -10.64 9.80
C THR A 100 -1.77 -11.21 8.75
N ALA A 101 -1.39 -11.13 7.47
CA ALA A 101 -2.14 -11.71 6.38
C ALA A 101 -1.31 -12.78 5.68
N THR A 102 -1.93 -13.90 5.31
CA THR A 102 -1.32 -14.93 4.44
C THR A 102 -2.22 -15.21 3.25
N VAL A 103 -1.67 -15.09 2.05
CA VAL A 103 -2.36 -15.31 0.77
C VAL A 103 -1.73 -16.49 0.04
N ARG A 104 -2.58 -17.31 -0.58
CA ARG A 104 -2.20 -18.52 -1.34
C ARG A 104 -2.83 -18.50 -2.73
N THR A 105 -2.09 -19.01 -3.71
CA THR A 105 -2.57 -19.21 -5.09
C THR A 105 -1.81 -20.37 -5.78
N ALA A 106 -2.27 -20.75 -6.97
CA ALA A 106 -1.49 -21.48 -7.96
C ALA A 106 -1.46 -20.64 -9.25
N ASP A 107 -0.36 -19.92 -9.50
CA ASP A 107 -0.23 -19.01 -10.65
C ASP A 107 1.24 -18.81 -11.09
N ARG A 108 1.46 -17.94 -12.09
CA ARG A 108 2.74 -17.63 -12.74
C ARG A 108 3.53 -16.53 -12.03
N THR A 109 2.88 -15.78 -11.15
CA THR A 109 3.48 -14.69 -10.36
C THR A 109 3.11 -14.80 -8.88
N GLY A 110 3.91 -14.17 -8.03
CA GLY A 110 3.74 -14.21 -6.57
C GLY A 110 2.55 -13.39 -6.08
N VAL A 111 2.20 -13.58 -4.80
CA VAL A 111 1.06 -12.92 -4.12
C VAL A 111 1.51 -12.00 -2.97
N GLU A 112 2.72 -11.47 -3.05
CA GLU A 112 3.26 -10.54 -2.05
C GLU A 112 2.40 -9.28 -1.93
N MET A 113 1.92 -8.77 -3.07
CA MET A 113 1.12 -7.56 -3.10
C MET A 113 -0.27 -7.76 -2.51
N GLU A 114 -0.87 -8.94 -2.69
CA GLU A 114 -2.15 -9.31 -2.08
C GLU A 114 -2.03 -9.39 -0.56
N ALA A 115 -0.93 -9.96 -0.05
CA ALA A 115 -0.69 -10.02 1.40
C ALA A 115 -0.46 -8.61 1.99
N LEU A 116 0.34 -7.77 1.33
CA LEU A 116 0.57 -6.38 1.76
C LEU A 116 -0.72 -5.56 1.73
N THR A 117 -1.50 -5.69 0.66
CA THR A 117 -2.77 -4.96 0.49
C THR A 117 -3.78 -5.39 1.55
N ALA A 118 -3.85 -6.69 1.88
CA ALA A 118 -4.70 -7.18 2.95
C ALA A 118 -4.37 -6.55 4.31
N VAL A 119 -3.09 -6.49 4.67
CA VAL A 119 -2.63 -5.84 5.91
C VAL A 119 -2.99 -4.36 5.91
N THR A 120 -2.68 -3.65 4.82
CA THR A 120 -2.91 -2.21 4.72
C THR A 120 -4.39 -1.86 4.83
N VAL A 121 -5.25 -2.56 4.09
CA VAL A 121 -6.69 -2.31 4.11
C VAL A 121 -7.32 -2.66 5.46
N ALA A 122 -6.88 -3.75 6.10
CA ALA A 122 -7.29 -4.07 7.46
C ALA A 122 -6.87 -2.97 8.45
N GLY A 123 -5.63 -2.46 8.34
CA GLY A 123 -5.12 -1.37 9.17
C GLY A 123 -5.87 -0.05 8.98
N LEU A 124 -6.15 0.34 7.73
CA LEU A 124 -6.96 1.52 7.41
C LEU A 124 -8.39 1.38 7.95
N THR A 125 -8.95 0.18 7.91
CA THR A 125 -10.28 -0.10 8.45
C THR A 125 -10.28 -0.01 9.97
N LEU A 126 -9.27 -0.58 10.65
CA LEU A 126 -9.13 -0.39 12.09
C LEU A 126 -9.00 1.09 12.46
N HIS A 127 -8.17 1.84 11.74
CA HIS A 127 -8.05 3.29 11.93
C HIS A 127 -9.43 3.96 11.80
N ASP A 128 -10.21 3.65 10.76
CA ASP A 128 -11.56 4.19 10.62
C ASP A 128 -12.46 3.88 11.84
N MET A 129 -12.37 2.65 12.34
CA MET A 129 -13.16 2.16 13.46
C MET A 129 -12.79 2.81 14.80
N VAL A 130 -11.55 3.28 14.96
CA VAL A 130 -11.04 3.83 16.24
C VAL A 130 -10.80 5.34 16.23
N LYS A 131 -10.76 6.01 15.06
CA LYS A 131 -10.36 7.42 14.95
C LYS A 131 -11.19 8.44 15.74
N ALA A 132 -12.38 8.06 16.21
CA ALA A 132 -13.19 8.89 17.09
C ALA A 132 -12.63 8.95 18.52
N VAL A 133 -11.89 7.92 18.94
CA VAL A 133 -11.20 7.82 20.23
C VAL A 133 -9.73 8.19 20.08
N ASP A 134 -9.10 7.71 19.01
CA ASP A 134 -7.69 7.96 18.72
C ASP A 134 -7.48 8.39 17.24
N PRO A 135 -7.58 9.69 16.93
CA PRO A 135 -7.29 10.20 15.59
C PRO A 135 -5.80 10.14 15.23
N GLY A 136 -4.92 9.92 16.21
CA GLY A 136 -3.47 9.82 16.03
C GLY A 136 -2.97 8.40 15.72
N ALA A 137 -3.88 7.42 15.62
CA ALA A 137 -3.54 6.03 15.35
C ALA A 137 -2.68 5.88 14.09
N GLU A 138 -1.55 5.19 14.19
CA GLU A 138 -0.52 5.11 13.15
C GLU A 138 -0.35 3.68 12.64
N LEU A 139 -0.53 3.45 11.33
CA LEU A 139 -0.23 2.16 10.71
C LEU A 139 1.25 2.11 10.34
N THR A 140 1.98 1.22 10.99
CA THR A 140 3.44 1.11 10.87
C THR A 140 3.88 -0.29 10.48
N GLY A 141 5.12 -0.41 10.01
CA GLY A 141 5.78 -1.70 9.85
C GLY A 141 5.14 -2.64 8.82
N VAL A 142 4.38 -2.11 7.85
CA VAL A 142 3.78 -2.93 6.79
C VAL A 142 4.87 -3.54 5.91
N ARG A 143 5.00 -4.87 5.92
CA ARG A 143 6.08 -5.59 5.22
C ARG A 143 5.74 -7.05 4.96
N VAL A 144 6.42 -7.64 3.98
CA VAL A 144 6.40 -9.09 3.75
C VAL A 144 7.21 -9.79 4.85
N LEU A 145 6.67 -10.88 5.40
CA LEU A 145 7.32 -11.76 6.36
C LEU A 145 7.97 -12.97 5.69
N ALA A 146 7.24 -13.62 4.79
CA ALA A 146 7.74 -14.78 4.06
C ALA A 146 7.01 -14.94 2.73
N LYS A 147 7.67 -15.57 1.77
CA LYS A 147 7.06 -16.06 0.54
C LYS A 147 7.63 -17.39 0.13
N THR A 148 6.84 -18.20 -0.57
CA THR A 148 7.24 -19.50 -1.09
C THR A 148 6.79 -19.67 -2.53
N GLY A 149 7.52 -20.51 -3.28
CA GLY A 149 7.21 -20.84 -4.67
C GLY A 149 7.74 -19.87 -5.72
N GLY A 150 7.73 -20.32 -6.98
CA GLY A 150 8.32 -19.60 -8.10
C GLY A 150 9.84 -19.73 -8.22
N ARG A 151 10.41 -19.08 -9.25
CA ARG A 151 11.83 -19.20 -9.61
C ARG A 151 12.82 -18.84 -8.49
N HIS A 152 12.44 -17.91 -7.62
CA HIS A 152 13.34 -17.40 -6.57
C HIS A 152 13.30 -18.24 -5.29
N GLY A 153 12.49 -19.31 -5.24
CA GLY A 153 12.36 -20.17 -4.08
C GLY A 153 11.77 -19.46 -2.87
N ASP A 154 12.01 -20.05 -1.70
CA ASP A 154 11.49 -19.56 -0.43
C ASP A 154 12.31 -18.40 0.10
N TRP A 155 11.63 -17.39 0.60
CA TRP A 155 12.25 -16.23 1.21
C TRP A 155 11.58 -15.91 2.54
N ARG A 156 12.39 -15.54 3.53
CA ARG A 156 11.94 -15.04 4.83
C ARG A 156 12.64 -13.73 5.12
N ALA A 157 11.88 -12.80 5.67
CA ALA A 157 12.39 -11.50 6.03
C ALA A 157 13.30 -11.60 7.27
N GLY A 158 14.40 -10.85 7.27
CA GLY A 158 15.20 -10.63 8.47
C GLY A 158 14.51 -9.71 9.49
N PRO A 159 15.20 -9.22 10.53
CA PRO A 159 14.64 -8.21 11.42
C PRO A 159 14.19 -6.96 10.66
N SER A 160 13.23 -6.20 11.21
CA SER A 160 12.81 -4.92 10.63
C SER A 160 14.01 -4.00 10.47
N ARG A 161 14.14 -3.36 9.32
CA ARG A 161 15.20 -2.38 9.10
C ARG A 161 14.85 -1.10 9.84
N GLU A 162 15.75 -0.66 10.70
CA GLU A 162 15.70 0.69 11.27
C GLU A 162 16.09 1.67 10.16
N VAL A 163 15.21 2.64 9.88
CA VAL A 163 15.53 3.72 8.95
C VAL A 163 16.34 4.74 9.74
N VAL A 164 17.66 4.66 9.65
CA VAL A 164 18.53 5.72 10.17
C VAL A 164 18.35 6.94 9.25
N PRO A 165 17.91 8.09 9.77
CA PRO A 165 17.81 9.30 8.96
C PRO A 165 19.19 9.65 8.40
N THR A 166 19.38 9.54 7.09
CA THR A 166 20.57 10.07 6.45
C THR A 166 20.34 11.56 6.25
N THR A 167 21.02 12.42 7.03
CA THR A 167 21.12 13.83 6.68
C THR A 167 21.76 13.93 5.29
N PRO A 168 21.12 14.59 4.30
CA PRO A 168 21.75 14.81 3.00
C PRO A 168 23.06 15.56 3.24
N THR A 169 24.19 14.89 3.03
CA THR A 169 25.51 15.51 3.17
C THR A 169 25.86 16.08 1.80
N GLY A 170 25.27 17.22 1.48
CA GLY A 170 25.57 17.98 0.27
C GLY A 170 25.16 19.44 0.49
N PRO A 171 25.93 20.43 0.00
CA PRO A 171 25.51 21.81 0.07
C PRO A 171 24.16 21.94 -0.64
N ALA A 172 23.17 22.51 0.06
CA ALA A 172 21.92 22.90 -0.55
C ALA A 172 22.25 23.98 -1.59
N GLU A 173 22.35 23.60 -2.86
CA GLU A 173 22.32 24.57 -3.95
C GLU A 173 20.96 25.24 -3.90
N ALA A 174 20.97 26.51 -3.48
CA ALA A 174 19.80 27.36 -3.42
C ALA A 174 19.16 27.39 -4.82
N ALA A 175 17.94 26.87 -4.92
CA ALA A 175 17.11 27.08 -6.10
C ALA A 175 16.88 28.59 -6.24
N GLU A 176 17.57 29.19 -7.21
CA GLU A 176 17.45 30.58 -7.59
C GLU A 176 16.01 30.84 -8.05
N ALA A 177 15.35 31.78 -7.39
CA ALA A 177 13.97 32.15 -7.66
C ALA A 177 13.84 32.76 -9.05
N ALA A 178 13.04 32.12 -9.92
CA ALA A 178 12.60 32.73 -11.17
C ALA A 178 11.80 34.01 -10.87
N GLY A 179 12.29 35.15 -11.40
CA GLY A 179 11.70 36.47 -11.22
C GLY A 179 10.32 36.64 -11.88
N PRO A 180 9.61 37.74 -11.57
CA PRO A 180 8.24 37.96 -12.02
C PRO A 180 8.21 38.27 -13.53
N ALA A 181 7.31 37.61 -14.25
CA ALA A 181 7.01 37.93 -15.64
C ALA A 181 6.23 39.26 -15.70
N GLU A 182 6.81 40.27 -16.36
CA GLU A 182 6.18 41.55 -16.65
C GLU A 182 4.99 41.40 -17.61
N ALA A 183 3.95 42.19 -17.31
CA ALA A 183 2.78 42.39 -18.15
C ALA A 183 3.11 43.35 -19.31
N ALA A 184 2.67 43.02 -20.53
CA ALA A 184 2.55 43.96 -21.64
C ALA A 184 1.13 43.89 -22.20
N GLY A 185 0.48 45.04 -22.27
CA GLY A 185 -0.96 45.18 -22.53
C GLY A 185 -1.38 45.42 -23.99
N THR A 186 -2.70 45.29 -24.14
CA THR A 186 -3.65 46.05 -24.99
C THR A 186 -3.41 46.21 -26.49
N ALA A 187 -4.38 45.73 -27.29
CA ALA A 187 -5.07 46.55 -28.28
C ALA A 187 -6.48 46.01 -28.58
N GLU A 188 -7.43 46.93 -28.62
CA GLU A 188 -8.87 46.81 -28.79
C GLU A 188 -9.27 46.94 -30.27
N ALA A 189 -10.33 46.25 -30.72
CA ALA A 189 -11.19 46.74 -31.82
C ALA A 189 -12.53 45.98 -31.93
N ALA A 190 -13.61 46.68 -31.55
CA ALA A 190 -14.95 46.77 -32.15
C ALA A 190 -15.67 45.52 -32.72
N GLY A 191 -16.91 45.30 -32.22
CA GLY A 191 -17.94 44.40 -32.79
C GLY A 191 -18.56 44.91 -34.11
N PRO A 192 -19.75 44.42 -34.56
CA PRO A 192 -20.93 44.23 -33.71
C PRO A 192 -21.85 43.00 -34.03
N ALA A 193 -22.82 42.83 -33.12
CA ALA A 193 -24.22 42.42 -33.30
C ALA A 193 -24.59 41.14 -34.10
N GLY A 194 -25.28 40.24 -33.41
CA GLY A 194 -26.10 39.19 -34.03
C GLY A 194 -26.87 38.39 -32.98
N ALA A 195 -28.07 38.86 -32.64
CA ALA A 195 -29.05 38.10 -31.87
C ALA A 195 -29.52 36.87 -32.67
N VAL A 196 -29.93 35.80 -31.97
CA VAL A 196 -31.22 35.08 -32.13
C VAL A 196 -31.19 33.80 -31.28
N ARG A 197 -32.12 33.78 -30.31
CA ARG A 197 -32.84 32.67 -29.64
C ARG A 197 -32.06 31.51 -29.04
#